data_AF-A0A8J8KHZ0-F1
#
_entry.id   AF-A0A8J8KHZ0-F1
#
_cell.length_a   1.000
_cell.length_b   1.000
_cell.length_c   1.000
_cell.angle_alpha   90.00
_cell.angle_beta   90.00
_cell.angle_gamma   90.00
#
_symmetry.space_group_name_H-M   'P 1'
#
loop_
_entity.id
_entity.type
_entity.pdbx_description
1 polymer ?
#
loop_
_entity_poly.entity_id
_entity_poly.type
_entity_poly.pdbx_seq_one_letter_code
_entity_poly.pdbx_strand_id
1 'polypeptide(L)'
;LAPHSPSRDNTGHIFLDYDPGRLNGVIILGPSPAGFDTYETLPAPGEYAQRFYSATVVDTDHDGRFEIDSALNDCEPDCAGGTIHHTSYHWSGSDYIAQ
;
A
#
# COMPACT_ATOMS: atom_id res chain seq x y z
N LEU A 1 -1.38 12.77 5.34
CA LEU A 1 -2.30 11.63 5.52
C LEU A 1 -3.67 12.04 5.05
N ALA A 2 -4.23 11.36 4.07
CA ALA A 2 -5.55 11.62 3.50
C ALA A 2 -6.25 10.28 3.22
N PRO A 3 -7.57 10.20 3.30
CA PRO A 3 -8.29 9.03 2.81
C PRO A 3 -8.11 8.90 1.29
N HIS A 4 -7.95 7.66 0.82
CA HIS A 4 -8.05 7.37 -0.61
C HIS A 4 -9.44 7.75 -1.15
N SER A 5 -9.59 7.90 -2.46
CA SER A 5 -10.88 8.21 -3.10
C SER A 5 -11.20 7.20 -4.21
N PRO A 6 -12.16 6.28 -3.97
CA PRO A 6 -12.99 6.16 -2.78
C PRO A 6 -12.19 5.61 -1.57
N SER A 7 -12.63 5.93 -0.35
CA SER A 7 -11.84 5.60 0.85
C SER A 7 -11.94 4.15 1.29
N ARG A 8 -12.91 3.41 0.74
CA ARG A 8 -13.27 2.06 1.15
C ARG A 8 -13.61 1.22 -0.07
N ASP A 9 -13.19 -0.03 -0.04
CA ASP A 9 -13.45 -1.02 -1.08
C ASP A 9 -14.59 -2.00 -0.67
N ASN A 10 -14.85 -2.99 -1.51
CA ASN A 10 -15.86 -4.03 -1.30
C ASN A 10 -15.48 -5.05 -0.22
N THR A 11 -14.19 -5.19 0.13
CA THR A 11 -13.78 -6.01 1.29
C THR A 11 -14.11 -5.31 2.61
N GLY A 12 -14.24 -3.99 2.56
CA GLY A 12 -14.54 -3.14 3.68
C GLY A 12 -13.32 -2.48 4.31
N HIS A 13 -12.16 -2.67 3.69
CA HIS A 13 -10.92 -2.04 4.10
C HIS A 13 -10.94 -0.55 3.80
N ILE A 14 -10.32 0.23 4.68
CA ILE A 14 -10.13 1.66 4.49
C ILE A 14 -8.68 1.88 4.08
N PHE A 15 -8.47 2.71 3.07
CA PHE A 15 -7.14 3.02 2.54
C PHE A 15 -6.81 4.49 2.79
N LEU A 16 -5.63 4.74 3.32
CA LEU A 16 -5.12 6.07 3.58
C LEU A 16 -3.83 6.28 2.79
N ASP A 17 -3.81 7.34 1.98
CA ASP A 17 -2.62 7.80 1.30
C ASP A 17 -1.81 8.68 2.27
N TYR A 18 -0.52 8.37 2.42
CA TYR A 18 0.41 9.20 3.20
C TYR A 18 1.57 9.69 2.35
N ASP A 19 1.95 10.93 2.58
CA ASP A 19 3.14 11.57 1.99
C ASP A 19 4.12 11.87 3.14
N PRO A 20 5.19 11.08 3.28
CA PRO A 20 6.25 11.31 4.26
C PRO A 20 7.34 12.28 3.75
N GLY A 21 7.20 12.85 2.54
CA GLY A 21 8.09 13.86 1.96
C GLY A 21 9.01 13.37 0.82
N ARG A 22 9.04 12.06 0.53
CA ARG A 22 9.86 11.50 -0.58
C ARG A 22 9.04 10.66 -1.56
N LEU A 23 8.43 9.58 -1.09
CA LEU A 23 7.55 8.72 -1.89
C LEU A 23 6.29 8.48 -1.09
N ASN A 24 5.15 8.59 -1.75
CA ASN A 24 3.87 8.31 -1.13
C ASN A 24 3.75 6.81 -0.81
N GLY A 25 2.94 6.50 0.19
CA GLY A 25 2.61 5.11 0.51
C GLY A 25 1.16 4.97 0.95
N VAL A 26 0.80 3.73 1.24
CA VAL A 26 -0.57 3.36 1.61
C VAL A 26 -0.59 2.73 3.00
N ILE A 27 -1.52 3.18 3.82
CA ILE A 27 -1.94 2.50 5.07
C ILE A 27 -3.29 1.85 4.83
N ILE A 28 -3.44 0.61 5.29
CA ILE A 28 -4.66 -0.19 5.14
C ILE A 28 -5.22 -0.46 6.53
N LEU A 29 -6.52 -0.22 6.70
CA LEU A 29 -7.24 -0.50 7.94
C LEU A 29 -8.40 -1.45 7.65
N GLY A 30 -8.25 -2.71 8.06
CA GLY A 30 -9.29 -3.72 7.98
C GLY A 30 -10.13 -3.75 9.26
N PRO A 31 -11.46 -3.55 9.21
CA PRO A 31 -12.30 -3.61 10.41
C PRO A 31 -12.17 -4.97 11.11
N SER A 32 -11.95 -4.95 12.42
CA SER A 32 -11.90 -6.15 13.27
C SER A 32 -12.76 -5.97 14.53
N PRO A 33 -13.14 -7.05 15.23
CA PRO A 33 -13.90 -6.92 16.49
C PRO A 33 -13.21 -6.08 17.57
N ALA A 34 -11.88 -5.92 17.49
CA ALA A 34 -11.08 -5.14 18.43
C ALA A 34 -10.74 -3.72 17.92
N GLY A 35 -11.21 -3.33 16.73
CA GLY A 35 -10.88 -2.06 16.09
C GLY A 35 -10.49 -2.25 14.63
N PHE A 36 -9.20 -2.12 14.34
CA PHE A 36 -8.65 -2.30 13.00
C PHE A 36 -7.43 -3.20 13.00
N ASP A 37 -7.37 -4.13 12.06
CA ASP A 37 -6.12 -4.72 11.60
C ASP A 37 -5.44 -3.73 10.66
N THR A 38 -4.12 -3.66 10.75
CA THR A 38 -3.31 -2.70 9.99
C THR A 38 -2.45 -3.38 8.94
N TYR A 39 -2.44 -4.72 8.91
CA TYR A 39 -1.67 -5.52 7.96
C TYR A 39 -0.19 -5.11 7.86
N GLU A 40 0.37 -4.65 8.99
CA GLU A 40 1.76 -4.17 9.10
C GLU A 40 2.07 -2.92 8.25
N THR A 41 1.06 -2.11 7.90
CA THR A 41 1.22 -0.89 7.11
C THR A 41 1.46 0.38 7.94
N LEU A 42 1.28 0.33 9.26
CA LEU A 42 1.53 1.48 10.13
C LEU A 42 3.03 1.73 10.37
N PRO A 43 3.48 3.00 10.42
CA PRO A 43 4.84 3.35 10.78
C PRO A 43 5.24 2.86 12.18
N ALA A 44 6.24 1.98 12.21
CA ALA A 44 6.93 1.64 13.45
C ALA A 44 7.69 2.88 13.98
N PRO A 45 7.78 3.06 15.31
CA PRO A 45 8.50 4.18 15.89
C PRO A 45 9.96 4.24 15.41
N GLY A 46 10.35 5.35 14.78
CA GLY A 46 11.71 5.57 14.27
C GLY A 46 11.98 5.03 12.87
N GLU A 47 11.00 4.35 12.24
CA GLU A 47 11.13 3.84 10.87
C GLU A 47 10.44 4.76 9.87
N TYR A 48 11.16 5.09 8.79
CA TYR A 48 10.66 5.98 7.74
C TYR A 48 9.88 5.23 6.66
N ALA A 49 10.27 4.00 6.34
CA ALA A 49 9.63 3.17 5.34
C ALA A 49 8.85 2.03 6.01
N GLN A 50 7.68 1.71 5.48
CA GLN A 50 6.82 0.62 5.94
C GLN A 50 6.43 -0.29 4.80
N ARG A 51 5.68 -1.35 5.11
CA ARG A 51 4.96 -2.10 4.10
C ARG A 51 4.12 -1.13 3.27
N PHE A 52 4.30 -1.19 1.94
CA PHE A 52 3.69 -0.27 0.97
C PHE A 52 4.13 1.19 1.09
N TYR A 53 5.39 1.42 1.46
CA TYR A 53 6.11 2.64 1.12
C TYR A 53 6.47 2.65 -0.38
N SER A 54 6.27 3.78 -1.07
CA SER A 54 6.35 3.86 -2.53
C SER A 54 5.30 2.98 -3.23
N ALA A 55 4.04 3.19 -2.85
CA ALA A 55 2.93 2.42 -3.38
C ALA A 55 1.66 3.27 -3.57
N THR A 56 0.75 2.80 -4.40
CA THR A 56 -0.55 3.41 -4.68
C THR A 56 -1.67 2.39 -4.66
N VAL A 57 -2.86 2.80 -4.24
CA VAL A 57 -4.08 2.01 -4.33
C VAL A 57 -4.59 2.02 -5.77
N VAL A 58 -4.91 0.85 -6.31
CA VAL A 58 -5.49 0.68 -7.65
C VAL A 58 -6.66 -0.30 -7.61
N ASP A 59 -7.46 -0.30 -8.67
CA ASP A 59 -8.56 -1.24 -8.90
C ASP A 59 -8.49 -1.68 -10.36
N THR A 60 -7.57 -2.61 -10.64
CA THR A 60 -7.15 -2.93 -12.00
C THR A 60 -8.19 -3.75 -12.74
N ASP A 61 -8.88 -4.65 -12.04
CA ASP A 61 -9.91 -5.52 -12.60
C ASP A 61 -11.34 -4.94 -12.48
N HIS A 62 -11.49 -3.80 -11.79
CA HIS A 62 -12.76 -3.11 -11.56
C HIS A 62 -13.78 -3.95 -10.79
N ASP A 63 -13.32 -4.88 -9.94
CA ASP A 63 -14.18 -5.67 -9.05
C ASP A 63 -14.54 -4.92 -7.74
N GLY A 64 -13.93 -3.74 -7.55
CA GLY A 64 -14.12 -2.87 -6.40
C GLY A 64 -13.41 -3.37 -5.14
N ARG A 65 -12.52 -4.35 -5.23
CA ARG A 65 -11.52 -4.71 -4.22
C ARG A 65 -10.20 -4.13 -4.67
N PHE A 66 -9.58 -3.35 -3.81
CA PHE A 66 -8.39 -2.63 -4.25
C PHE A 66 -7.13 -3.48 -4.13
N GLU A 67 -6.26 -3.34 -5.11
CA GLU A 67 -4.88 -3.78 -5.06
C GLU A 67 -3.95 -2.66 -4.62
N ILE A 68 -2.74 -3.06 -4.25
CA ILE A 68 -1.64 -2.14 -3.98
C ILE A 68 -0.57 -2.33 -5.05
N ASP A 69 -0.36 -1.32 -5.89
CA ASP A 69 0.79 -1.27 -6.80
C ASP A 69 1.98 -0.64 -6.07
N SER A 70 3.04 -1.43 -5.85
CA SER A 70 4.26 -0.98 -5.20
C SER A 70 5.36 -0.80 -6.23
N ALA A 71 6.02 0.36 -6.21
CA ALA A 71 7.12 0.70 -7.10
C ALA A 71 8.44 0.75 -6.34
N LEU A 72 9.39 -0.13 -6.68
CA LEU A 72 10.72 -0.17 -6.08
C LEU A 72 11.81 -0.01 -7.16
N ASN A 73 12.72 0.93 -6.96
CA ASN A 73 13.89 1.07 -7.83
C ASN A 73 15.00 0.12 -7.35
N ASP A 74 15.58 -0.67 -8.25
CA ASP A 74 16.70 -1.58 -7.94
C ASP A 74 18.02 -0.85 -7.66
N CYS A 75 18.13 0.42 -8.05
CA CYS A 75 19.30 1.28 -7.91
C CYS A 75 20.58 0.70 -8.52
N GLU A 76 20.47 -0.12 -9.56
CA GLU A 76 21.61 -0.73 -10.25
C GLU A 76 21.80 -0.08 -11.64
N PRO A 77 22.94 0.59 -11.92
CA PRO A 77 24.13 0.76 -11.06
C PRO A 77 24.01 1.90 -10.04
N ASP A 78 23.02 2.77 -10.18
CA ASP A 78 22.70 3.82 -9.21
C ASP A 78 21.20 4.13 -9.23
N CYS A 79 20.68 4.87 -8.24
CA CYS A 79 19.24 5.18 -8.17
C CYS A 79 18.74 6.16 -9.24
N ALA A 80 19.61 6.82 -10.01
CA ALA A 80 19.21 7.67 -11.12
C ALA A 80 19.10 6.88 -12.44
N GLY A 81 19.91 5.83 -12.60
CA GLY A 81 19.94 4.94 -13.76
C GLY A 81 19.26 3.58 -13.57
N GLY A 82 18.84 3.24 -12.35
CA GLY A 82 18.20 1.96 -12.01
C GLY A 82 16.79 1.81 -12.61
N THR A 83 16.29 0.58 -12.57
CA THR A 83 14.96 0.24 -13.10
C THR A 83 13.93 0.23 -11.99
N ILE A 84 12.77 0.83 -12.24
CA ILE A 84 11.61 0.77 -11.35
C ILE A 84 10.85 -0.52 -11.66
N HIS A 85 10.75 -1.39 -10.66
CA HIS A 85 9.95 -2.61 -10.70
C HIS A 85 8.62 -2.35 -10.00
N HIS A 86 7.53 -2.78 -10.62
CA HIS A 86 6.19 -2.72 -10.07
C HIS A 86 5.76 -4.11 -9.61
N THR A 87 5.19 -4.18 -8.41
CA THR A 87 4.62 -5.41 -7.83
C THR A 87 3.19 -5.12 -7.40
N SER A 88 2.24 -5.85 -7.96
CA SER A 88 0.83 -5.78 -7.56
C SER A 88 0.57 -6.72 -6.39
N TYR A 89 -0.06 -6.21 -5.33
CA TYR A 89 -0.47 -6.99 -4.17
C TYR A 89 -1.99 -7.10 -4.11
N HIS A 90 -2.48 -8.33 -4.03
CA HIS A 90 -3.91 -8.64 -4.01
C HIS A 90 -4.34 -9.20 -2.64
N TRP A 91 -5.58 -8.91 -2.25
CA TRP A 91 -6.16 -9.44 -1.02
C TRP A 91 -6.44 -10.95 -1.13
N SER A 92 -5.77 -11.73 -0.30
CA SER A 92 -5.92 -13.20 -0.24
C SER A 92 -7.09 -13.69 0.63
N GLY A 93 -7.77 -12.80 1.35
CA GLY A 93 -8.72 -13.15 2.41
C GLY A 93 -8.14 -12.99 3.82
N SER A 94 -6.81 -12.91 3.96
CA SER A 94 -6.13 -12.67 5.23
C SER A 94 -5.03 -11.61 5.17
N ASP A 95 -4.38 -11.44 4.02
CA ASP A 95 -3.32 -10.45 3.82
C ASP A 95 -3.19 -10.04 2.34
N TYR A 96 -2.44 -8.97 2.08
CA TYR A 96 -2.08 -8.49 0.74
C TYR A 96 -0.79 -9.17 0.26
N ILE A 97 -0.91 -10.09 -0.70
CA ILE A 97 0.21 -10.90 -1.21
C ILE A 97 0.57 -10.51 -2.64
N ALA A 98 1.86 -10.54 -2.96
CA ALA A 98 2.36 -10.25 -4.30
C ALA A 98 1.86 -11.30 -5.30
N GLN A 99 1.47 -10.86 -6.50
CA GLN A 99 1.12 -11.71 -7.64
C GLN A 99 2.06 -11.48 -8.83
#